data_AF-A0A538K2H4-F1
#
_entry.id   AF-A0A538K2H4-F1
#
_cell.length_a   1.000
_cell.length_b   1.000
_cell.length_c   1.000
_cell.angle_alpha   90.00
_cell.angle_beta   90.00
_cell.angle_gamma   90.00
#
_symmetry.space_group_name_H-M   'P 1'
#
loop_
_entity.id
_entity.type
_entity.pdbx_description
1 polymer ?
#
loop_
_entity_poly.entity_id
_entity_poly.type
_entity_poly.pdbx_seq_one_letter_code
_entity_poly.pdbx_strand_id
1 'polypeptide(L)'
;MPAVLGRGRMRVGLAPGLAALSPGTGHGTAWASVLGELRSDPAVKLVRRGRADVWLASGHAPPPDGRPLVVQVHEASWADPTLRRILHPEFAAAIDTATHASVAAAARVITPSGAARRQVIDAYGRAPDDVHAVPHGVDHHLFRPGLDLEPGLVATPYVLFVAVLHPRKNFAAVREAVAGLARAGLPHRLAIVG
;
A
#
# COMPACT_ATOMS: atom_id res chain seq x y z
N MET A 1 24.65 -14.29 -6.67
CA MET A 1 24.24 -15.65 -7.10
C MET A 1 22.82 -15.89 -6.60
N PRO A 2 21.82 -16.17 -7.44
CA PRO A 2 20.50 -16.48 -6.93
C PRO A 2 20.54 -17.87 -6.32
N ALA A 3 20.15 -17.97 -5.03
CA ALA A 3 19.97 -19.25 -4.38
C ALA A 3 18.89 -20.03 -5.16
N VAL A 4 19.27 -21.20 -5.67
CA VAL A 4 18.35 -22.14 -6.28
C VAL A 4 17.41 -22.62 -5.16
N LEU A 5 16.22 -22.03 -5.09
CA LEU A 5 15.13 -22.59 -4.31
C LEU A 5 14.94 -24.03 -4.80
N GLY A 6 15.15 -25.00 -3.90
CA GLY A 6 15.02 -26.42 -4.22
C GLY A 6 13.68 -26.73 -4.89
N ARG A 7 13.61 -27.85 -5.62
CA ARG A 7 12.52 -28.28 -6.54
C ARG A 7 11.08 -28.32 -5.96
N GLY A 8 10.80 -27.83 -4.76
CA GLY A 8 9.47 -27.73 -4.15
C GLY A 8 8.96 -26.28 -4.03
N ARG A 9 7.64 -26.12 -3.89
CA ARG A 9 7.00 -24.81 -3.69
C ARG A 9 7.51 -24.14 -2.41
N MET A 10 7.80 -22.85 -2.48
CA MET A 10 8.13 -22.02 -1.31
C MET A 10 6.90 -21.88 -0.41
N ARG A 11 7.04 -22.25 0.86
CA ARG A 11 5.94 -22.12 1.84
C ARG A 11 5.96 -20.75 2.47
N VAL A 12 4.92 -19.96 2.21
CA VAL A 12 4.74 -18.64 2.80
C VAL A 12 3.73 -18.73 3.94
N GLY A 13 4.22 -18.57 5.17
CA GLY A 13 3.41 -18.50 6.37
C GLY A 13 2.68 -17.18 6.47
N LEU A 14 1.37 -17.18 6.67
CA LEU A 14 0.59 -15.96 6.84
C LEU A 14 0.38 -15.65 8.32
N ALA A 15 0.64 -14.41 8.73
CA ALA A 15 0.27 -13.94 10.05
C ALA A 15 -1.27 -14.07 10.25
N PRO A 16 -1.75 -14.44 11.46
CA PRO A 16 -3.19 -14.65 11.71
C PRO A 16 -4.06 -13.44 11.32
N GLY A 17 -3.63 -12.24 11.66
CA GLY A 17 -4.36 -11.00 11.32
C GLY A 17 -4.49 -10.78 9.82
N LEU A 18 -3.50 -11.20 9.04
CA LEU A 18 -3.52 -11.09 7.59
C LEU A 18 -4.50 -12.05 6.94
N ALA A 19 -4.57 -13.27 7.48
CA ALA A 19 -5.43 -14.34 6.99
C ALA A 19 -6.92 -14.12 7.30
N ALA A 20 -7.23 -13.17 8.18
CA ALA A 20 -8.56 -12.81 8.66
C ALA A 20 -9.09 -11.47 8.08
N LEU A 21 -8.30 -10.78 7.23
CA LEU A 21 -8.74 -9.52 6.64
C LEU A 21 -9.93 -9.75 5.69
N SER A 22 -11.03 -9.04 5.95
CA SER A 22 -12.19 -9.00 5.05
C SER A 22 -11.96 -7.97 3.93
N PRO A 23 -12.30 -8.30 2.67
CA PRO A 23 -12.45 -7.31 1.61
C PRO A 23 -13.51 -6.26 2.00
N GLY A 24 -13.37 -5.03 1.50
CA GLY A 24 -14.31 -3.92 1.79
C GLY A 24 -13.69 -2.74 2.55
N THR A 25 -12.45 -2.87 3.01
CA THR A 25 -11.60 -1.73 3.40
C THR A 25 -10.47 -1.57 2.38
N GLY A 26 -9.84 -0.38 2.29
CA GLY A 26 -8.68 -0.19 1.42
C GLY A 26 -7.55 -1.18 1.73
N HIS A 27 -7.25 -1.39 3.02
CA HIS A 27 -6.23 -2.34 3.48
C HIS A 27 -6.61 -3.81 3.20
N GLY A 28 -7.84 -4.19 3.50
CA GLY A 28 -8.32 -5.57 3.27
C GLY A 28 -8.39 -5.91 1.78
N THR A 29 -8.79 -4.96 0.94
CA THR A 29 -8.84 -5.13 -0.52
C THR A 29 -7.45 -5.31 -1.11
N ALA A 30 -6.48 -4.49 -0.68
CA ALA A 30 -5.09 -4.63 -1.11
C ALA A 30 -4.52 -6.02 -0.77
N TRP A 31 -4.70 -6.48 0.47
CA TRP A 31 -4.23 -7.80 0.89
C TRP A 31 -4.98 -8.96 0.25
N ALA A 32 -6.28 -8.83 0.00
CA ALA A 32 -7.04 -9.85 -0.72
C ALA A 32 -6.48 -10.07 -2.13
N SER A 33 -6.13 -8.99 -2.84
CA SER A 33 -5.47 -9.05 -4.15
C SER A 33 -4.08 -9.70 -4.06
N VAL A 34 -3.21 -9.24 -3.16
CA VAL A 34 -1.86 -9.81 -2.97
C VAL A 34 -1.92 -11.30 -2.65
N LEU A 35 -2.81 -11.72 -1.74
CA LEU A 35 -2.98 -13.13 -1.40
C LEU A 35 -3.64 -13.93 -2.53
N GLY A 36 -4.42 -13.29 -3.40
CA GLY A 36 -4.92 -13.89 -4.64
C GLY A 36 -3.78 -14.27 -5.58
N GLU A 37 -2.91 -13.31 -5.88
CA GLU A 37 -1.73 -13.51 -6.74
C GLU A 37 -0.75 -14.54 -6.17
N LEU A 38 -0.47 -14.49 -4.87
CA LEU A 38 0.40 -15.49 -4.24
C LEU A 38 -0.20 -16.90 -4.24
N ARG A 39 -1.52 -17.05 -4.34
CA ARG A 39 -2.16 -18.37 -4.47
C ARG A 39 -2.14 -18.89 -5.90
N SER A 40 -2.17 -18.01 -6.90
CA SER A 40 -2.13 -18.40 -8.31
C SER A 40 -0.71 -18.76 -8.76
N ASP A 41 0.33 -18.26 -8.09
CA ASP A 41 1.72 -18.60 -8.39
C ASP A 41 2.03 -20.08 -8.07
N PRO A 42 2.38 -20.91 -9.08
CA PRO A 42 2.64 -22.34 -8.90
C PRO A 42 3.90 -22.63 -8.07
N ALA A 43 4.78 -21.65 -7.87
CA ALA A 43 5.97 -21.77 -7.03
C ALA A 43 5.67 -21.49 -5.54
N VAL A 44 4.48 -21.00 -5.19
CA VAL A 44 4.11 -20.60 -3.83
C VAL A 44 3.09 -21.55 -3.21
N LYS A 45 3.26 -21.82 -1.92
CA LYS A 45 2.27 -22.52 -1.09
C LYS A 45 2.00 -21.69 0.17
N LEU A 46 0.80 -21.11 0.26
CA LEU A 46 0.40 -20.39 1.47
C LEU A 46 0.07 -21.37 2.60
N VAL A 47 0.60 -21.12 3.79
CA VAL A 47 0.34 -21.93 5.00
C VAL A 47 -0.09 -21.02 6.16
N ARG A 48 -1.02 -21.50 6.98
CA ARG A 48 -1.49 -20.79 8.19
C ARG A 48 -0.91 -21.34 9.49
N ARG A 49 -0.40 -22.58 9.44
CA ARG A 49 0.17 -23.33 10.57
C ARG A 49 1.26 -24.27 10.06
N GLY A 50 2.14 -24.68 10.96
CA GLY A 50 3.22 -25.61 10.67
C GLY A 50 4.44 -24.94 10.03
N ARG A 51 5.25 -25.74 9.33
CA ARG A 51 6.52 -25.28 8.75
C ARG A 51 6.30 -24.33 7.56
N ALA A 52 6.84 -23.13 7.68
CA ALA A 52 6.98 -22.16 6.58
C ALA A 52 8.47 -21.93 6.26
N ASP A 53 8.76 -21.51 5.03
CA ASP A 53 10.10 -21.09 4.61
C ASP A 53 10.32 -19.59 4.86
N VAL A 54 9.23 -18.80 4.82
CA VAL A 54 9.20 -17.38 5.15
C VAL A 54 7.82 -17.01 5.70
N TRP A 55 7.75 -16.04 6.60
CA TRP A 55 6.50 -15.49 7.11
C TRP A 55 6.21 -14.12 6.50
N LEU A 56 4.94 -13.87 6.19
CA LEU A 56 4.44 -12.61 5.64
C LEU A 56 3.41 -12.00 6.59
N ALA A 57 3.60 -10.72 6.93
CA ALA A 57 2.70 -9.98 7.80
C ALA A 57 2.47 -8.54 7.34
N SER A 58 1.38 -7.94 7.84
CA SER A 58 1.20 -6.49 7.80
C SER A 58 2.20 -5.83 8.73
N GLY A 59 2.88 -4.81 8.25
CA GLY A 59 3.77 -3.98 9.05
C GLY A 59 3.03 -3.05 10.01
N HIS A 60 1.69 -3.04 10.05
CA HIS A 60 0.89 -2.19 10.94
C HIS A 60 0.17 -2.97 12.04
N ALA A 61 0.64 -4.19 12.32
CA ALA A 61 0.14 -5.07 13.36
C ALA A 61 1.31 -5.66 14.15
N PRO A 62 1.08 -6.21 15.35
CA PRO A 62 2.11 -6.95 16.08
C PRO A 62 2.71 -8.08 15.22
N PRO A 63 4.04 -8.27 15.22
CA PRO A 63 4.67 -9.30 14.41
C PRO A 63 4.34 -10.70 14.94
N PRO A 64 4.22 -11.72 14.07
CA PRO A 64 4.14 -13.11 14.51
C PRO A 64 5.52 -13.60 15.00
N ASP A 65 5.52 -14.73 15.72
CA ASP A 65 6.76 -15.39 16.16
C ASP A 65 7.54 -16.04 15.02
N GLY A 66 6.87 -16.34 13.91
CA GLY A 66 7.43 -17.03 12.76
C GLY A 66 8.59 -16.27 12.09
N ARG A 67 9.68 -16.98 11.79
CA ARG A 67 10.89 -16.45 11.13
C ARG A 67 11.34 -17.34 9.95
N PRO A 68 12.08 -16.79 8.96
CA PRO A 68 12.34 -15.36 8.77
C PRO A 68 11.05 -14.59 8.41
N LEU A 69 10.96 -13.34 8.84
CA LEU A 69 9.76 -12.51 8.66
C LEU A 69 9.99 -11.44 7.59
N VAL A 70 9.03 -11.34 6.67
CA VAL A 70 8.87 -10.23 5.74
C VAL A 70 7.60 -9.46 6.13
N VAL A 71 7.72 -8.14 6.29
CA VAL A 71 6.58 -7.28 6.58
C VAL A 71 6.34 -6.29 5.45
N GLN A 72 5.08 -6.04 5.13
CA GLN A 72 4.71 -4.97 4.20
C GLN A 72 4.24 -3.74 4.96
N VAL A 73 4.96 -2.63 4.81
CA VAL A 73 4.64 -1.33 5.40
C VAL A 73 4.14 -0.42 4.29
N HIS A 74 2.86 -0.01 4.34
CA HIS A 74 2.27 0.79 3.26
C HIS A 74 2.75 2.23 3.28
N GLU A 75 2.94 2.77 4.48
CA GLU A 75 3.46 4.11 4.75
C GLU A 75 3.96 4.20 6.20
N ALA A 76 4.68 5.26 6.53
CA ALA A 76 5.03 5.58 7.92
C ALA A 76 4.72 7.05 8.23
N SER A 77 3.62 7.57 7.70
CA SER A 77 3.27 8.99 7.81
C SER A 77 3.00 9.46 9.24
N TRP A 78 2.71 8.57 10.18
CA TRP A 78 2.56 8.91 11.61
C TRP A 78 3.90 9.29 12.28
N ALA A 79 5.04 8.96 11.66
CA ALA A 79 6.35 9.43 12.10
C ALA A 79 6.68 10.84 11.59
N ASP A 80 5.99 11.32 10.55
CA ASP A 80 6.12 12.70 10.08
C ASP A 80 5.38 13.66 11.04
N PRO A 81 6.05 14.64 11.66
CA PRO A 81 5.42 15.52 12.65
C PRO A 81 4.26 16.37 12.09
N THR A 82 4.28 16.68 10.80
CA THR A 82 3.25 17.49 10.14
C THR A 82 2.01 16.63 9.89
N LEU A 83 2.19 15.43 9.33
CA LEU A 83 1.10 14.50 9.07
C LEU A 83 0.54 13.90 10.36
N ARG A 84 1.36 13.75 11.41
CA ARG A 84 0.88 13.27 12.70
C ARG A 84 -0.16 14.19 13.33
N ARG A 85 -0.09 15.50 13.09
CA ARG A 85 -1.04 16.50 13.63
C ARG A 85 -2.46 16.37 13.11
N ILE A 86 -2.65 15.72 11.95
CA ILE A 86 -3.96 15.50 11.33
C ILE A 86 -4.51 14.09 11.59
N LEU A 87 -3.84 13.30 12.43
CA LEU A 87 -4.26 11.97 12.85
C LEU A 87 -4.77 12.02 14.29
N HIS A 88 -5.69 11.11 14.63
CA HIS A 88 -6.08 10.92 16.03
C HIS A 88 -4.84 10.47 16.85
N PRO A 89 -4.48 11.13 17.96
CA PRO A 89 -3.23 10.87 18.67
C PRO A 89 -3.05 9.42 19.12
N GLU A 90 -4.12 8.80 19.64
CA GLU A 90 -4.09 7.40 20.10
C GLU A 90 -3.87 6.44 18.94
N PHE A 91 -4.51 6.71 17.80
CA PHE A 91 -4.31 5.93 16.59
C PHE A 91 -2.87 6.05 16.12
N ALA A 92 -2.34 7.27 16.04
CA ALA A 92 -0.98 7.53 15.61
C ALA A 92 0.07 6.92 16.54
N ALA A 93 -0.17 6.85 17.86
CA ALA A 93 0.70 6.18 18.81
C ALA A 93 0.63 4.66 18.69
N ALA A 94 -0.58 4.10 18.61
CA ALA A 94 -0.79 2.66 18.48
C ALA A 94 -0.19 2.11 17.18
N ILE A 95 -0.46 2.76 16.05
CA ILE A 95 0.05 2.30 14.74
C ILE A 95 1.56 2.44 14.63
N ASP A 96 2.14 3.49 15.22
CA ASP A 96 3.59 3.69 15.23
C ASP A 96 4.29 2.62 16.08
N THR A 97 3.73 2.32 17.26
CA THR A 97 4.23 1.26 18.15
C THR A 97 4.19 -0.11 17.45
N ALA A 98 3.06 -0.45 16.83
CA ALA A 98 2.91 -1.69 16.07
C ALA A 98 3.88 -1.76 14.88
N THR A 99 4.04 -0.64 14.16
CA THR A 99 4.93 -0.56 13.01
C THR A 99 6.39 -0.69 13.41
N HIS A 100 6.82 0.01 14.44
CA HIS A 100 8.17 -0.11 14.99
C HIS A 100 8.48 -1.56 15.39
N ALA A 101 7.58 -2.22 16.15
CA ALA A 101 7.76 -3.61 16.55
C ALA A 101 7.87 -4.57 15.35
N SER A 102 6.99 -4.41 14.35
CA SER A 102 7.01 -5.24 13.15
C SER A 102 8.26 -5.03 12.29
N VAL A 103 8.66 -3.77 12.08
CA VAL A 103 9.86 -3.41 11.30
C VAL A 103 11.14 -3.90 11.99
N ALA A 104 11.23 -3.76 13.31
CA ALA A 104 12.38 -4.23 14.09
C ALA A 104 12.52 -5.77 14.03
N ALA A 105 11.40 -6.49 13.99
CA ALA A 105 11.39 -7.94 13.95
C ALA A 105 11.64 -8.51 12.52
N ALA A 106 11.49 -7.69 11.47
CA ALA A 106 11.52 -8.16 10.10
C ALA A 106 12.94 -8.37 9.56
N ALA A 107 13.15 -9.53 8.93
CA ALA A 107 14.35 -9.79 8.13
C ALA A 107 14.38 -8.90 6.88
N ARG A 108 13.21 -8.64 6.28
CA ARG A 108 13.04 -7.73 5.15
C ARG A 108 11.74 -6.94 5.27
N VAL A 109 11.75 -5.69 4.81
CA VAL A 109 10.57 -4.83 4.73
C VAL A 109 10.26 -4.56 3.26
N ILE A 110 8.99 -4.66 2.88
CA ILE A 110 8.51 -4.29 1.55
C ILE A 110 7.61 -3.06 1.68
N THR A 111 7.76 -2.12 0.75
CA THR A 111 6.99 -0.87 0.69
C THR A 111 6.45 -0.66 -0.72
N PRO A 112 5.33 0.05 -0.91
CA PRO A 112 4.71 0.19 -2.23
C PRO A 112 5.39 1.21 -3.13
N SER A 113 6.40 1.94 -2.65
CA SER A 113 7.08 2.97 -3.44
C SER A 113 8.43 3.34 -2.83
N GLY A 114 9.28 3.99 -3.62
CA GLY A 114 10.52 4.59 -3.11
C GLY A 114 10.29 5.67 -2.05
N ALA A 115 9.15 6.36 -2.08
CA ALA A 115 8.79 7.34 -1.06
C ALA A 115 8.47 6.67 0.29
N ALA A 116 7.63 5.63 0.28
CA ALA A 116 7.34 4.85 1.48
C ALA A 116 8.59 4.14 2.03
N ARG A 117 9.47 3.63 1.15
CA ARG A 117 10.78 3.10 1.54
C ARG A 117 11.60 4.10 2.34
N ARG A 118 11.73 5.35 1.86
CA ARG A 118 12.46 6.41 2.56
C ARG A 118 11.83 6.69 3.92
N GLN A 119 10.50 6.87 3.98
CA GLN A 119 9.79 7.07 5.24
C GLN A 119 10.11 5.99 6.27
N VAL A 120 10.14 4.72 5.86
CA VAL A 120 10.46 3.60 6.76
C VAL A 120 11.91 3.63 7.23
N ILE A 121 12.86 3.89 6.34
CA ILE A 121 14.29 3.99 6.69
C ILE A 121 14.50 5.15 7.67
N ASP A 122 13.94 6.31 7.35
CA ASP A 122 14.12 7.53 8.14
C ASP A 122 13.44 7.40 9.52
N ALA A 123 12.27 6.78 9.60
CA ALA A 123 11.51 6.62 10.84
C ALA A 123 12.05 5.51 11.76
N TYR A 124 12.57 4.42 11.20
CA TYR A 124 12.86 3.19 11.96
C TYR A 124 14.32 2.71 11.86
N GLY A 125 15.19 3.45 11.17
CA GLY A 125 16.64 3.21 11.15
C GLY A 125 17.07 1.88 10.53
N ARG A 126 16.28 1.31 9.61
CA ARG A 126 16.66 0.05 8.92
C ARG A 126 17.74 0.30 7.86
N ALA A 127 18.61 -0.68 7.68
CA ALA A 127 19.58 -0.67 6.60
C ALA A 127 18.86 -0.58 5.25
N PRO A 128 19.31 0.28 4.31
CA PRO A 128 18.65 0.43 3.01
C PRO A 128 18.48 -0.89 2.26
N ASP A 129 19.42 -1.83 2.38
CA ASP A 129 19.39 -3.13 1.71
C ASP A 129 18.35 -4.12 2.29
N ASP A 130 17.80 -3.82 3.47
CA ASP A 130 16.76 -4.60 4.12
C ASP A 130 15.35 -4.10 3.77
N VAL A 131 15.22 -2.95 3.11
CA VAL A 131 13.94 -2.32 2.76
C VAL A 131 13.82 -2.23 1.24
N HIS A 132 12.80 -2.87 0.68
CA HIS A 132 12.59 -2.96 -0.76
C HIS A 132 11.32 -2.19 -1.17
N ALA A 133 11.43 -1.38 -2.21
CA ALA A 133 10.28 -0.78 -2.87
C ALA A 133 9.77 -1.75 -3.93
N VAL A 134 8.56 -2.27 -3.75
CA VAL A 134 7.85 -3.13 -4.71
C VAL A 134 6.54 -2.42 -5.07
N PRO A 135 6.48 -1.73 -6.22
CA PRO A 135 5.29 -1.00 -6.63
C PRO A 135 4.05 -1.88 -6.73
N HIS A 136 2.89 -1.34 -6.36
CA HIS A 136 1.63 -2.02 -6.60
C HIS A 136 1.36 -2.15 -8.11
N GLY A 137 0.75 -3.26 -8.49
CA GLY A 137 0.22 -3.47 -9.84
C GLY A 137 -1.20 -2.93 -10.01
N VAL A 138 -1.68 -3.02 -11.24
CA VAL A 138 -3.08 -2.77 -11.61
C VAL A 138 -3.65 -4.07 -12.17
N ASP A 139 -4.89 -4.40 -11.83
CA ASP A 139 -5.58 -5.53 -12.43
C ASP A 139 -5.95 -5.17 -13.88
N HIS A 140 -5.25 -5.78 -14.84
CA HIS A 140 -5.45 -5.55 -16.27
C HIS A 140 -6.66 -6.28 -16.86
N HIS A 141 -7.30 -7.20 -16.12
CA HIS A 141 -8.59 -7.77 -16.51
C HIS A 141 -9.73 -6.81 -16.17
N LEU A 142 -9.60 -6.06 -15.07
CA LEU A 142 -10.57 -5.04 -14.65
C LEU A 142 -10.34 -3.68 -15.34
N PHE A 143 -9.12 -3.15 -15.28
CA PHE A 143 -8.78 -1.84 -15.82
C PHE A 143 -8.22 -1.97 -17.24
N ARG A 144 -9.07 -1.69 -18.22
CA ARG A 144 -8.77 -1.79 -19.66
C ARG A 144 -8.98 -0.43 -20.32
N PRO A 145 -7.98 0.48 -20.27
CA PRO A 145 -8.08 1.78 -20.91
C PRO A 145 -8.16 1.63 -22.43
N GLY A 146 -8.82 2.58 -23.11
CA GLY A 146 -9.00 2.54 -24.57
C GLY A 146 -10.21 1.74 -25.04
N LEU A 147 -11.17 1.45 -24.16
CA LEU A 147 -12.52 1.10 -24.59
C LEU A 147 -13.14 2.32 -25.27
N ASP A 148 -13.82 2.10 -26.41
CA ASP A 148 -14.62 3.11 -27.08
C ASP A 148 -15.75 3.54 -26.14
N LEU A 149 -15.49 4.59 -25.36
CA LEU A 149 -16.52 5.28 -24.61
C LEU A 149 -17.29 6.13 -25.63
N GLU A 150 -18.63 6.07 -25.56
CA GLU A 150 -19.50 6.97 -26.33
C GLU A 150 -18.98 8.41 -26.23
N PRO A 151 -18.58 9.04 -27.35
CA PRO A 151 -18.11 10.41 -27.36
C PRO A 151 -19.15 11.32 -26.69
N GLY A 152 -18.74 12.08 -25.68
CA GLY A 152 -19.59 13.10 -25.06
C GLY A 152 -20.22 12.75 -23.71
N LEU A 153 -19.76 11.72 -23.00
CA LEU A 153 -20.21 11.47 -21.61
C LEU A 153 -20.01 12.69 -20.68
N VAL A 154 -19.03 13.55 -20.99
CA VAL A 154 -18.83 14.85 -20.35
C VAL A 154 -18.61 15.91 -21.43
N ALA A 155 -19.61 16.78 -21.64
CA ALA A 155 -19.60 17.79 -22.70
C ALA A 155 -18.61 18.95 -22.47
N THR A 156 -18.11 19.13 -21.25
CA THR A 156 -17.17 20.20 -20.88
C THR A 156 -15.81 19.59 -20.53
N PRO A 157 -14.68 20.14 -21.01
CA PRO A 157 -13.36 19.73 -20.53
C PRO A 157 -13.30 19.73 -19.00
N TYR A 158 -12.63 18.74 -18.42
CA TYR A 158 -12.62 18.58 -16.97
C TYR A 158 -11.27 18.09 -16.45
N VAL A 159 -10.99 18.45 -15.20
CA VAL A 159 -9.95 17.84 -14.37
C VAL A 159 -10.66 16.86 -13.45
N LEU A 160 -10.36 15.57 -13.59
CA LEU A 160 -10.91 14.52 -12.73
C LEU A 160 -10.00 14.30 -11.52
N PHE A 161 -10.58 14.36 -10.34
CA PHE A 161 -9.91 14.04 -9.09
C PHE A 161 -10.64 12.90 -8.36
N VAL A 162 -10.03 11.72 -8.34
CA VAL A 162 -10.59 10.51 -7.70
C VAL A 162 -9.84 10.20 -6.41
N ALA A 163 -10.43 10.56 -5.27
CA ALA A 163 -9.89 10.20 -3.96
C ALA A 163 -10.93 10.43 -2.86
N VAL A 164 -10.84 9.62 -1.80
CA VAL A 164 -11.55 9.89 -0.53
C VAL A 164 -11.24 11.31 -0.05
N LEU A 165 -12.27 12.02 0.41
CA LEU A 165 -12.17 13.36 0.98
C LEU A 165 -11.40 13.34 2.31
N HIS A 166 -10.07 13.42 2.21
CA HIS A 166 -9.16 13.42 3.34
C HIS A 166 -8.16 14.59 3.23
N PRO A 167 -7.79 15.27 4.35
CA PRO A 167 -6.86 16.41 4.32
C PRO A 167 -5.55 16.14 3.57
N ARG A 168 -5.04 14.91 3.66
CA ARG A 168 -3.82 14.45 2.97
C ARG A 168 -3.87 14.47 1.44
N LYS A 169 -5.07 14.56 0.85
CA LYS A 169 -5.23 14.60 -0.62
C LYS A 169 -5.14 16.01 -1.19
N ASN A 170 -4.95 17.02 -0.34
CA ASN A 170 -4.65 18.40 -0.71
C ASN A 170 -5.64 18.98 -1.75
N PHE A 171 -6.93 18.86 -1.49
CA PHE A 171 -8.00 19.37 -2.36
C PHE A 171 -7.87 20.87 -2.63
N ALA A 172 -7.34 21.63 -1.68
CA ALA A 172 -7.08 23.05 -1.84
C ALA A 172 -6.17 23.30 -3.05
N ALA A 173 -5.04 22.59 -3.17
CA ALA A 173 -4.13 22.76 -4.30
C ALA A 173 -4.79 22.45 -5.66
N VAL A 174 -5.64 21.41 -5.72
CA VAL A 174 -6.37 21.05 -6.94
C VAL A 174 -7.37 22.15 -7.33
N ARG A 175 -8.10 22.68 -6.34
CA ARG A 175 -9.03 23.79 -6.56
C ARG A 175 -8.31 25.03 -7.07
N GLU A 176 -7.20 25.41 -6.43
CA GLU A 176 -6.40 26.56 -6.86
C GLU A 176 -5.84 26.39 -8.28
N ALA A 177 -5.41 25.17 -8.64
CA ALA A 177 -4.94 24.87 -9.99
C ALA A 177 -6.06 25.06 -11.03
N VAL A 178 -7.28 24.55 -10.78
CA VAL A 178 -8.42 24.71 -11.69
C VAL A 178 -8.89 26.16 -11.76
N ALA A 179 -8.86 26.90 -10.64
CA ALA A 179 -9.12 28.34 -10.65
C ALA A 179 -8.08 29.10 -11.51
N GLY A 180 -6.83 28.62 -11.56
CA GLY A 180 -5.81 29.10 -12.50
C GLY A 180 -6.21 28.90 -13.97
N LEU A 181 -6.74 27.72 -14.32
CA LEU A 181 -7.23 27.45 -15.67
C LEU A 181 -8.37 28.40 -16.08
N ALA A 182 -9.33 28.63 -15.17
CA ALA A 182 -10.44 29.55 -15.40
C ALA A 182 -9.94 30.99 -15.64
N ARG A 183 -8.97 31.47 -14.84
CA ARG A 183 -8.34 32.79 -15.03
C ARG A 183 -7.59 32.90 -16.36
N ALA A 184 -7.06 31.79 -16.87
CA ALA A 184 -6.44 31.72 -18.19
C ALA A 184 -7.45 31.58 -19.34
N GLY A 185 -8.76 31.67 -19.07
CA GLY A 185 -9.83 31.57 -20.07
C GLY A 185 -10.15 30.13 -20.51
N LEU A 186 -9.65 29.11 -19.81
CA LEU A 186 -9.93 27.72 -20.14
C LEU A 186 -11.22 27.23 -19.46
N PRO A 187 -12.12 26.54 -20.17
CA PRO A 187 -13.46 26.19 -19.66
C PRO A 187 -13.48 24.94 -18.75
N HIS A 188 -12.32 24.54 -18.20
CA HIS A 188 -12.21 23.27 -17.49
C HIS A 188 -12.99 23.27 -16.18
N ARG A 189 -13.76 22.21 -15.93
CA ARG A 189 -14.47 21.99 -14.65
C ARG A 189 -13.69 21.02 -13.76
N LEU A 190 -13.72 21.23 -12.45
CA LEU A 190 -13.23 20.24 -11.49
C LEU A 190 -14.34 19.22 -11.21
N ALA A 191 -14.10 17.94 -11.52
CA ALA A 191 -14.96 16.82 -11.16
C ALA A 191 -14.29 16.01 -10.03
N ILE A 192 -14.98 15.87 -8.89
CA ILE A 192 -14.47 15.15 -7.72
C ILE A 192 -15.30 13.88 -7.52
N VAL A 193 -14.62 12.74 -7.34
CA VAL A 193 -15.23 11.44 -7.00
C VAL A 193 -14.51 10.91 -5.76
N GLY A 194 -15.23 10.59 -4.69
CA GLY A 194 -14.62 10.21 -3.41
C GLY A 194 -15.53 9.43 -2.49
#